data_AF-A0A2M7S8B0-F1
#
_entry.id   AF-A0A2M7S8B0-F1
#
_cell.length_a   1.000
_cell.length_b   1.000
_cell.length_c   1.000
_cell.angle_alpha   90.00
_cell.angle_beta   90.00
_cell.angle_gamma   90.00
#
_symmetry.space_group_name_H-M   'P 1'
#
loop_
_entity.id
_entity.type
_entity.pdbx_description
1 polymer ?
#
loop_
_entity_poly.entity_id
_entity_poly.type
_entity_poly.pdbx_seq_one_letter_code
_entity_poly.pdbx_strand_id
1 'polypeptide(L)'
;MILMIDNYDSFTYNLVQYLGELGQDVKVCRNNRISLKKISSLKPQGIIISPGPGTPDDAGISRETIRAFAGRIPILGVCLGHQCIGDVFGGRIVQAGRLMHGKTSLVYHDGRTIFRGLSNPFEATRYHSLIIERRSIPDALEISAWTKEGEIMGVRLKKKACPAQQALAGKRRINVSACQSSKRTTWDVQRTTHSLPANLAGRDARRTTRN
;
A
#
# COMPACT_ATOMS: atom_id res chain seq x y z
N MET A 1 -2.50 -0.85 15.73
CA MET A 1 -3.43 -1.55 14.85
C MET A 1 -3.39 -1.01 13.41
N ILE A 2 -3.19 -1.91 12.45
CA ILE A 2 -3.37 -1.71 11.01
C ILE A 2 -4.76 -2.23 10.63
N LEU A 3 -5.50 -1.47 9.83
CA LEU A 3 -6.77 -1.94 9.26
C LEU A 3 -6.52 -2.54 7.87
N MET A 4 -6.91 -3.80 7.66
CA MET A 4 -6.93 -4.47 6.36
C MET A 4 -8.36 -4.46 5.82
N ILE A 5 -8.59 -3.80 4.69
CA ILE A 5 -9.84 -3.89 3.93
C ILE A 5 -9.68 -5.04 2.91
N ASP A 6 -10.41 -6.11 3.15
CA ASP A 6 -10.42 -7.32 2.33
C ASP A 6 -11.44 -7.19 1.19
N ASN A 7 -10.95 -7.22 -0.05
CA ASN A 7 -11.74 -7.28 -1.28
C ASN A 7 -11.97 -8.73 -1.75
N TYR A 8 -12.14 -9.65 -0.80
CA TYR A 8 -12.44 -11.07 -1.05
C TYR A 8 -11.33 -11.79 -1.81
N ASP A 9 -10.08 -11.53 -1.46
CA ASP A 9 -8.94 -12.14 -2.12
C ASP A 9 -8.32 -13.30 -1.32
N SER A 10 -7.89 -14.32 -2.05
CA SER A 10 -7.25 -15.50 -1.49
C SER A 10 -5.88 -15.20 -0.84
N PHE A 11 -5.20 -14.11 -1.21
CA PHE A 11 -3.91 -13.74 -0.67
C PHE A 11 -3.97 -12.77 0.52
N THR A 12 -5.17 -12.27 0.90
CA THR A 12 -5.32 -11.33 2.02
C THR A 12 -4.69 -11.88 3.30
N TYR A 13 -4.93 -13.15 3.64
CA TYR A 13 -4.41 -13.73 4.88
C TYR A 13 -2.90 -14.00 4.85
N ASN A 14 -2.28 -14.12 3.67
CA ASN A 14 -0.82 -14.17 3.59
C ASN A 14 -0.20 -12.83 4.03
N LEU A 15 -0.84 -11.70 3.68
CA LEU A 15 -0.41 -10.37 4.15
C LEU A 15 -0.63 -10.23 5.66
N VAL A 16 -1.76 -10.71 6.17
CA VAL A 16 -2.10 -10.66 7.60
C VAL A 16 -1.10 -11.46 8.42
N GLN A 17 -0.78 -12.69 7.99
CA GLN A 17 0.19 -13.54 8.67
C GLN A 17 1.57 -12.87 8.72
N TYR A 18 2.05 -12.36 7.58
CA TYR A 18 3.36 -11.69 7.52
C TYR A 18 3.44 -10.45 8.42
N LEU A 19 2.38 -9.64 8.45
CA LEU A 19 2.30 -8.49 9.36
C LEU A 19 2.28 -8.93 10.83
N GLY A 20 1.62 -10.04 11.14
CA GLY A 20 1.64 -10.66 12.47
C GLY A 20 3.03 -11.14 12.87
N GLU A 21 3.78 -11.76 11.97
CA GLU A 21 5.19 -12.16 12.18
C GLU A 21 6.09 -10.94 12.47
N LEU A 22 5.76 -9.77 11.92
CA LEU A 22 6.40 -8.48 12.22
C LEU A 22 5.87 -7.79 13.48
N GLY A 23 5.07 -8.48 14.30
CA GLY A 23 4.50 -7.98 15.54
C GLY A 23 3.42 -6.91 15.35
N GLN A 24 2.82 -6.79 14.17
CA GLN A 24 1.75 -5.83 13.92
C GLN A 24 0.38 -6.42 14.29
N ASP A 25 -0.40 -5.64 15.04
CA ASP A 25 -1.82 -5.92 15.27
C ASP A 25 -2.63 -5.54 14.01
N VAL A 26 -3.29 -6.53 13.38
CA VAL A 26 -4.04 -6.35 12.13
C VAL A 26 -5.51 -6.69 12.34
N LYS A 27 -6.39 -5.72 12.06
CA LYS A 27 -7.84 -5.92 12.01
C LYS A 27 -8.29 -6.08 10.55
N VAL A 28 -8.83 -7.24 10.19
CA VAL A 28 -9.38 -7.50 8.86
C VAL A 28 -10.87 -7.18 8.84
N CYS A 29 -11.33 -6.44 7.82
CA CYS A 29 -12.74 -6.15 7.57
C CYS A 29 -13.02 -6.26 6.07
N ARG A 30 -14.09 -6.95 5.70
CA ARG A 30 -14.53 -7.02 4.29
C ARG A 30 -14.99 -5.65 3.80
N ASN A 31 -14.78 -5.37 2.51
CA ASN A 31 -15.09 -4.09 1.86
C ASN A 31 -16.57 -3.65 1.91
N ASN A 32 -17.48 -4.55 2.30
CA ASN A 32 -18.92 -4.30 2.49
C ASN A 32 -19.39 -4.47 3.96
N ARG A 33 -18.48 -4.75 4.90
CA ARG A 33 -18.80 -4.97 6.33
C ARG A 33 -18.28 -3.87 7.27
N ILE A 34 -17.77 -2.77 6.72
CA ILE A 34 -17.29 -1.62 7.50
C ILE A 34 -17.71 -0.32 6.83
N SER A 35 -17.97 0.72 7.64
CA SER A 35 -18.31 2.08 7.17
C SER A 35 -17.17 3.06 7.45
N LEU A 36 -17.11 4.17 6.70
CA LEU A 36 -16.11 5.24 6.93
C LEU A 36 -16.14 5.77 8.37
N LYS A 37 -17.34 5.92 8.95
CA LYS A 37 -17.52 6.33 10.35
C LYS A 37 -16.86 5.33 11.29
N LYS A 38 -17.04 4.02 11.05
CA LYS A 38 -16.38 2.98 11.85
C LYS A 38 -14.87 3.02 11.67
N ILE A 39 -14.36 3.16 10.44
CA ILE A 39 -12.92 3.30 10.18
C ILE A 39 -12.33 4.47 10.97
N SER A 40 -12.98 5.64 10.92
CA SER A 40 -12.57 6.83 11.68
C SER A 40 -12.54 6.55 13.19
N SER A 41 -13.56 5.87 13.74
CA SER A 41 -13.62 5.53 15.16
C SER A 41 -12.54 4.55 15.63
N LEU A 42 -12.06 3.67 14.72
CA LEU A 42 -10.98 2.73 15.01
C LEU A 42 -9.61 3.41 15.11
N LYS A 43 -9.47 4.64 14.59
CA LYS A 43 -8.23 5.42 14.57
C LYS A 43 -7.01 4.58 14.11
N PRO A 44 -7.08 3.90 12.94
CA PRO A 44 -6.00 3.04 12.48
C PRO A 44 -4.70 3.82 12.27
N GLN A 45 -3.57 3.18 12.57
CA GLN A 45 -2.25 3.76 12.32
C GLN A 45 -1.86 3.68 10.84
N GLY A 46 -2.47 2.74 10.11
CA GLY A 46 -2.34 2.55 8.68
C GLY A 46 -3.51 1.72 8.14
N ILE A 47 -3.81 1.90 6.86
CA ILE A 47 -4.85 1.15 6.14
C ILE A 47 -4.20 0.39 5.00
N ILE A 48 -4.52 -0.89 4.85
CA ILE A 48 -4.13 -1.70 3.70
C ILE A 48 -5.40 -2.05 2.93
N ILE A 49 -5.41 -1.79 1.62
CA ILE A 49 -6.46 -2.24 0.71
C ILE A 49 -5.91 -3.46 -0.01
N SER A 50 -6.52 -4.62 0.22
CA SER A 50 -6.06 -5.89 -0.31
C SER A 50 -6.22 -5.99 -1.83
N PRO A 51 -5.58 -6.98 -2.48
CA PRO A 51 -6.00 -7.45 -3.79
C PRO A 51 -7.47 -7.89 -3.79
N GLY A 52 -8.03 -8.13 -4.97
CA GLY A 52 -9.38 -8.62 -5.18
C GLY A 52 -9.66 -8.85 -6.66
N PRO A 53 -10.74 -9.57 -6.99
CA PRO A 53 -11.21 -9.70 -8.37
C PRO A 53 -11.85 -8.38 -8.86
N GLY A 54 -12.06 -8.28 -10.17
CA GLY A 54 -12.81 -7.18 -10.79
C GLY A 54 -11.99 -5.91 -10.98
N THR A 55 -12.70 -4.79 -10.98
CA THR A 55 -12.19 -3.43 -11.22
C THR A 55 -12.35 -2.58 -9.96
N PRO A 56 -11.76 -1.37 -9.89
CA PRO A 56 -11.99 -0.46 -8.77
C PRO A 56 -13.47 -0.18 -8.46
N ASP A 57 -14.35 -0.16 -9.47
CA ASP A 57 -15.78 0.04 -9.27
C ASP A 57 -16.43 -1.09 -8.46
N ASP A 58 -15.85 -2.29 -8.48
CA ASP A 58 -16.32 -3.46 -7.74
C ASP A 58 -15.76 -3.52 -6.29
N ALA A 59 -14.84 -2.63 -5.93
CA ALA A 59 -14.03 -2.72 -4.71
C ALA A 59 -14.74 -2.25 -3.41
N GLY A 60 -16.07 -2.16 -3.43
CA GLY A 60 -16.88 -1.71 -2.28
C GLY A 60 -16.38 -0.39 -1.71
N ILE A 61 -16.26 -0.29 -0.38
CA ILE A 61 -15.84 0.95 0.32
C ILE A 61 -14.36 1.35 0.09
N SER A 62 -13.60 0.59 -0.70
CA SER A 62 -12.16 0.82 -0.85
C SER A 62 -11.85 2.19 -1.45
N ARG A 63 -12.59 2.61 -2.49
CA ARG A 63 -12.39 3.91 -3.16
C ARG A 63 -12.74 5.07 -2.25
N GLU A 64 -13.86 4.97 -1.53
CA GLU A 64 -14.32 5.97 -0.56
C GLU A 64 -13.35 6.07 0.61
N THR A 65 -12.79 4.93 1.06
CA THR A 65 -11.77 4.90 2.11
C THR A 65 -10.52 5.65 1.66
N ILE A 66 -10.03 5.39 0.45
CA ILE A 66 -8.88 6.11 -0.11
C ILE A 66 -9.19 7.61 -0.18
N ARG A 67 -10.34 8.00 -0.74
CA ARG A 67 -10.76 9.39 -0.87
C ARG A 67 -10.86 10.11 0.48
N ALA A 68 -11.38 9.45 1.51
CA ALA A 68 -11.63 10.04 2.83
C ALA A 68 -10.37 10.16 3.70
N PHE A 69 -9.43 9.23 3.58
CA PHE A 69 -8.29 9.09 4.50
C PHE A 69 -6.92 9.36 3.88
N ALA A 70 -6.82 9.45 2.54
CA ALA A 70 -5.56 9.78 1.89
C ALA A 70 -4.97 11.10 2.39
N GLY A 71 -3.66 11.12 2.63
CA GLY A 71 -2.96 12.28 3.20
C GLY A 71 -3.24 12.54 4.69
N ARG A 72 -4.08 11.73 5.34
CA ARG A 72 -4.34 11.76 6.79
C ARG A 72 -3.81 10.52 7.48
N ILE A 73 -4.12 9.35 6.95
CA ILE A 73 -3.66 8.03 7.40
C ILE A 73 -2.82 7.42 6.27
N PRO A 74 -1.67 6.79 6.55
CA PRO A 74 -0.93 6.04 5.54
C PRO A 74 -1.78 4.91 4.94
N ILE A 75 -1.88 4.85 3.61
CA ILE A 75 -2.63 3.83 2.87
C ILE A 75 -1.70 3.03 1.95
N LEU A 76 -1.69 1.71 2.10
CA LEU A 76 -1.03 0.78 1.18
C LEU A 76 -2.06 0.07 0.32
N GLY A 77 -1.99 0.23 -1.00
CA GLY A 77 -2.82 -0.52 -1.94
C GLY A 77 -2.02 -1.61 -2.64
N VAL A 78 -2.55 -2.84 -2.67
CA VAL A 78 -1.93 -3.98 -3.37
C VAL A 78 -2.87 -4.46 -4.47
N CYS A 79 -2.38 -4.65 -5.70
CA CYS A 79 -3.17 -5.12 -6.86
C CYS A 79 -4.44 -4.26 -7.07
N LEU A 80 -5.63 -4.79 -6.78
CA LEU A 80 -6.89 -4.03 -6.85
C LEU A 80 -6.82 -2.76 -5.98
N GLY A 81 -6.22 -2.81 -4.79
CA GLY A 81 -5.99 -1.63 -3.97
C GLY A 81 -5.05 -0.61 -4.62
N HIS A 82 -4.06 -1.06 -5.40
CA HIS A 82 -3.19 -0.17 -6.19
C HIS A 82 -3.97 0.51 -7.32
N GLN A 83 -4.83 -0.24 -8.02
CA GLN A 83 -5.70 0.27 -9.06
C GLN A 83 -6.72 1.27 -8.49
N CYS A 84 -7.32 1.00 -7.33
CA CYS A 84 -8.22 1.93 -6.65
C CYS A 84 -7.54 3.26 -6.31
N ILE A 85 -6.26 3.24 -5.93
CA ILE A 85 -5.50 4.47 -5.70
C ILE A 85 -5.32 5.24 -7.01
N GLY A 86 -4.93 4.57 -8.10
CA GLY A 86 -4.84 5.20 -9.41
C GLY A 86 -6.15 5.87 -9.82
N ASP A 87 -7.24 5.11 -9.75
CA ASP A 87 -8.60 5.54 -10.11
C ASP A 87 -9.10 6.73 -9.29
N VAL A 88 -8.99 6.67 -7.95
CA VAL A 88 -9.51 7.72 -7.06
C VAL A 88 -8.85 9.08 -7.32
N PHE A 89 -7.59 9.08 -7.75
CA PHE A 89 -6.86 10.31 -8.09
C PHE A 89 -6.97 10.71 -9.56
N GLY A 90 -7.75 9.99 -10.38
CA GLY A 90 -8.05 10.33 -11.77
C GLY A 90 -7.20 9.62 -12.82
N GLY A 91 -6.41 8.61 -12.44
CA GLY A 91 -5.71 7.76 -13.39
C GLY A 91 -6.65 6.75 -14.04
N ARG A 92 -6.46 6.46 -15.33
CA ARG A 92 -7.27 5.44 -16.02
C ARG A 92 -6.74 4.04 -15.73
N ILE A 93 -7.66 3.11 -15.46
CA ILE A 93 -7.34 1.68 -15.35
C ILE A 93 -7.64 1.02 -16.68
N VAL A 94 -6.61 0.43 -17.29
CA VAL A 94 -6.69 -0.17 -18.62
C VAL A 94 -6.20 -1.62 -18.58
N GLN A 95 -6.59 -2.41 -19.58
CA GLN A 95 -6.01 -3.73 -19.76
C GLN A 95 -4.51 -3.63 -20.03
N ALA A 96 -3.73 -4.47 -19.35
CA ALA A 96 -2.32 -4.61 -19.65
C ALA A 96 -2.16 -5.18 -21.06
N GLY A 97 -1.23 -4.62 -21.84
CA GLY A 97 -0.93 -5.14 -23.19
C GLY A 97 -0.37 -6.57 -23.17
N ARG A 98 0.04 -7.07 -22.00
CA ARG A 98 0.50 -8.44 -21.77
C ARG A 98 -0.17 -9.02 -20.54
N LEU A 99 -0.81 -10.17 -20.71
CA LEU A 99 -1.33 -10.95 -19.57
C LEU A 99 -0.16 -11.63 -18.84
N MET A 100 -0.02 -11.28 -17.57
CA MET A 100 1.03 -11.80 -16.71
C MET A 100 0.38 -12.55 -15.56
N HIS A 101 0.28 -13.88 -15.68
CA HIS A 101 -0.26 -14.78 -14.65
C HIS A 101 0.84 -15.73 -14.17
N GLY A 102 1.30 -15.54 -12.92
CA GLY A 102 2.37 -16.34 -12.32
C GLY A 102 3.77 -16.12 -12.89
N LYS A 103 3.96 -15.11 -13.74
CA LYS A 103 5.28 -14.80 -14.35
C LYS A 103 6.03 -13.79 -13.50
N THR A 104 7.34 -13.94 -13.37
CA THR A 104 8.16 -12.93 -12.69
C THR A 104 8.57 -11.81 -13.64
N SER A 105 8.85 -10.64 -13.08
CA SER A 105 9.43 -9.52 -13.81
C SER A 105 10.37 -8.75 -12.90
N LEU A 106 11.40 -8.17 -13.51
CA LEU A 106 12.25 -7.20 -12.85
C LEU A 106 11.51 -5.88 -12.69
N VAL A 107 11.39 -5.43 -11.45
CA VAL A 107 10.75 -4.17 -11.08
C VAL A 107 11.83 -3.19 -10.65
N TYR A 108 11.94 -2.10 -11.41
CA TYR A 108 12.78 -0.96 -11.09
C TYR A 108 12.03 -0.01 -10.17
N HIS A 109 12.75 0.71 -9.33
CA HIS A 109 12.17 1.70 -8.44
C HIS A 109 13.13 2.86 -8.15
N ASP A 110 12.63 3.88 -7.46
CA ASP A 110 13.43 5.04 -7.09
C ASP A 110 14.09 4.95 -5.70
N GLY A 111 13.91 3.83 -4.99
CA GLY A 111 14.59 3.55 -3.71
C GLY A 111 14.02 4.33 -2.53
N ARG A 112 12.86 4.97 -2.70
CA ARG A 112 12.21 5.76 -1.66
C ARG A 112 11.04 5.00 -1.05
N THR A 113 10.57 5.50 0.09
CA THR A 113 9.37 5.01 0.77
C THR A 113 9.43 3.51 1.13
N ILE A 114 8.57 2.66 0.54
CA ILE A 114 8.59 1.20 0.77
C ILE A 114 9.72 0.51 0.00
N PHE A 115 10.34 1.18 -0.97
CA PHE A 115 11.44 0.65 -1.78
C PHE A 115 12.82 0.95 -1.20
N ARG A 116 12.91 1.52 0.01
CA ARG A 116 14.20 1.83 0.64
C ARG A 116 14.88 0.55 1.10
N GLY A 117 16.13 0.35 0.68
CA GLY A 117 16.96 -0.80 1.07
C GLY A 117 16.74 -2.04 0.21
N LEU A 118 15.96 -1.95 -0.87
CA LEU A 118 15.68 -3.07 -1.76
C LEU A 118 16.68 -3.08 -2.92
N SER A 119 16.90 -4.27 -3.49
CA SER A 119 17.64 -4.39 -4.76
C SER A 119 16.90 -3.66 -5.88
N ASN A 120 17.67 -3.06 -6.79
CA ASN A 120 17.12 -2.33 -7.92
C ASN A 120 17.77 -2.81 -9.23
N PRO A 121 17.06 -3.58 -10.08
CA PRO A 121 15.69 -4.04 -9.88
C PRO A 121 15.56 -5.17 -8.83
N PHE A 122 14.34 -5.37 -8.33
CA PHE A 122 13.98 -6.59 -7.59
C PHE A 122 13.04 -7.46 -8.42
N GLU A 123 13.02 -8.76 -8.16
CA GLU A 123 12.13 -9.69 -8.84
C GLU A 123 10.76 -9.75 -8.14
N ALA A 124 9.68 -9.59 -8.91
CA ALA A 124 8.32 -9.68 -8.39
C ALA A 124 7.44 -10.56 -9.28
N THR A 125 6.59 -11.39 -8.65
CA THR A 125 5.61 -12.23 -9.35
C THR A 125 4.42 -11.40 -9.80
N ARG A 126 3.95 -11.64 -11.02
CA ARG A 126 2.88 -10.89 -11.67
C ARG A 126 1.61 -11.71 -11.94
N TYR A 127 0.45 -11.11 -11.66
CA TYR A 127 -0.93 -11.63 -11.74
C TYR A 127 -2.00 -10.66 -12.31
N HIS A 128 -1.64 -9.55 -12.97
CA HIS A 128 -2.62 -8.52 -13.38
C HIS A 128 -3.04 -8.64 -14.83
N SER A 129 -4.34 -8.48 -15.02
CA SER A 129 -4.97 -8.10 -16.27
C SER A 129 -5.11 -6.59 -16.43
N LEU A 130 -5.13 -5.82 -15.33
CA LEU A 130 -5.39 -4.37 -15.32
C LEU A 130 -4.23 -3.59 -14.68
N ILE A 131 -3.90 -2.44 -15.27
CA ILE A 131 -2.85 -1.54 -14.81
C ILE A 131 -3.31 -0.08 -14.84
N ILE A 132 -2.63 0.77 -14.06
CA ILE A 132 -2.76 2.23 -14.21
C ILE A 132 -2.07 2.62 -15.53
N GLU A 133 -2.79 3.29 -16.42
CA GLU A 133 -2.24 3.74 -17.68
C GLU A 133 -1.25 4.89 -17.45
N ARG A 134 0.00 4.71 -17.90
CA ARG A 134 1.08 5.66 -17.67
C ARG A 134 0.80 7.07 -18.19
N ARG A 135 0.12 7.19 -19.33
CA ARG A 135 -0.19 8.47 -19.98
C ARG A 135 -1.28 9.27 -19.26
N SER A 136 -2.08 8.63 -18.41
CA SER A 136 -3.12 9.29 -17.62
C SER A 136 -2.75 9.42 -16.15
N ILE A 137 -1.46 9.28 -15.79
CA ILE A 137 -1.06 9.46 -14.40
C ILE A 137 -1.36 10.90 -13.96
N PRO A 138 -2.20 11.10 -12.92
CA PRO A 138 -2.63 12.43 -12.51
C PRO A 138 -1.51 13.15 -11.76
N ASP A 139 -1.55 14.47 -11.74
CA ASP A 139 -0.54 15.29 -11.05
C ASP A 139 -0.44 15.01 -9.54
N ALA A 140 -1.49 14.48 -8.93
CA ALA A 140 -1.49 14.07 -7.54
C ALA A 140 -0.56 12.89 -7.24
N LEU A 141 -0.27 12.05 -8.24
CA LEU A 141 0.52 10.84 -8.11
C LEU A 141 1.88 10.97 -8.79
N GLU A 142 2.89 10.35 -8.20
CA GLU A 142 4.19 10.11 -8.83
C GLU A 142 4.44 8.61 -8.95
N ILE A 143 5.00 8.19 -10.08
CA ILE A 143 5.41 6.80 -10.31
C ILE A 143 6.66 6.53 -9.47
N SER A 144 6.61 5.47 -8.67
CA SER A 144 7.70 5.08 -7.76
C SER A 144 8.35 3.74 -8.15
N ALA A 145 7.68 2.93 -8.97
CA ALA A 145 8.24 1.69 -9.51
C ALA A 145 7.66 1.37 -10.91
N TRP A 146 8.44 0.69 -11.75
CA TRP A 146 8.09 0.34 -13.14
C TRP A 146 8.82 -0.91 -13.65
N THR A 147 8.29 -1.55 -14.71
CA THR A 147 9.01 -2.61 -15.46
C THR A 147 9.87 -2.02 -16.58
N LYS A 148 10.71 -2.85 -17.23
CA LYS A 148 11.51 -2.43 -18.40
C LYS A 148 10.64 -1.90 -19.54
N GLU A 149 9.44 -2.44 -19.70
CA GLU A 149 8.44 -2.05 -20.70
C GLU A 149 7.69 -0.75 -20.31
N GLY A 150 7.98 -0.19 -19.14
CA GLY A 150 7.38 1.06 -18.67
C GLY A 150 6.03 0.90 -17.98
N GLU A 151 5.59 -0.32 -17.69
CA GLU A 151 4.37 -0.56 -16.92
C GLU A 151 4.51 -0.05 -15.49
N ILE A 152 3.48 0.61 -14.97
CA ILE A 152 3.49 1.15 -13.61
C ILE A 152 3.39 0.00 -12.61
N MET A 153 4.42 -0.10 -11.75
CA MET A 153 4.47 -1.12 -10.70
C MET A 153 4.32 -0.53 -9.30
N GLY A 154 4.42 0.79 -9.17
CA GLY A 154 4.10 1.49 -7.94
C GLY A 154 3.86 2.97 -8.16
N VAL A 155 2.97 3.53 -7.36
CA VAL A 155 2.70 4.97 -7.31
C VAL A 155 2.69 5.44 -5.86
N ARG A 156 2.88 6.74 -5.66
CA ARG A 156 2.68 7.39 -4.37
C ARG A 156 2.12 8.80 -4.53
N LEU A 157 1.50 9.31 -3.48
CA LEU A 157 1.00 10.69 -3.47
C LEU A 157 2.13 11.71 -3.36
N LYS A 158 2.07 12.75 -4.20
CA LYS A 158 2.96 13.91 -4.08
C LYS A 158 2.62 14.71 -2.82
N LYS A 159 3.65 15.26 -2.16
CA LYS A 159 3.51 16.08 -0.94
C LYS A 159 2.63 17.32 -1.08
N LYS A 160 2.37 17.80 -2.30
CA LYS A 160 1.58 19.02 -2.59
C LYS A 160 0.12 18.75 -2.99
N ALA A 161 -0.29 17.49 -3.06
CA ALA A 161 -1.50 17.07 -3.77
C ALA A 161 -2.83 17.19 -3.00
N CYS A 162 -2.85 17.67 -1.75
CA CYS A 162 -4.10 17.75 -0.98
C CYS A 162 -4.24 19.09 -0.24
N PRO A 163 -5.33 19.86 -0.45
CA PRO A 163 -5.59 21.12 0.27
C PRO A 163 -5.60 20.98 1.80
N ALA A 164 -5.91 19.80 2.34
CA ALA A 164 -5.86 19.51 3.77
C ALA A 164 -4.41 19.41 4.35
N GLN A 165 -3.37 19.56 3.52
CA GLN A 165 -1.96 19.43 3.91
C GLN A 165 -1.37 20.69 4.58
N GLN A 166 -2.05 21.84 4.55
CA GLN A 166 -1.46 23.09 5.06
C GLN A 166 -1.43 23.21 6.61
N ALA A 167 -2.13 22.34 7.36
CA ALA A 167 -2.29 22.51 8.81
C ALA A 167 -1.60 21.46 9.71
N LEU A 168 -0.91 20.43 9.17
CA LEU A 168 -0.44 19.31 9.99
C LEU A 168 0.97 18.82 9.61
N ALA A 169 1.99 19.61 9.95
CA ALA A 169 3.39 19.22 9.87
C ALA A 169 3.76 18.24 11.01
N GLY A 170 4.40 17.10 10.69
CA GLY A 170 5.14 16.33 11.71
C GLY A 170 5.11 14.80 11.65
N LYS A 171 4.30 14.13 10.82
CA LYS A 171 4.32 12.65 10.70
C LYS A 171 4.45 12.24 9.24
N ARG A 172 5.39 11.33 8.93
CA ARG A 172 5.66 10.84 7.57
C ARG A 172 4.42 10.10 7.04
N ARG A 173 3.68 10.76 6.15
CA ARG A 173 2.43 10.28 5.55
C ARG A 173 2.72 9.83 4.14
N ILE A 174 2.71 8.53 3.91
CA ILE A 174 3.03 7.97 2.61
C ILE A 174 1.89 7.04 2.22
N ASN A 175 1.17 7.41 1.17
CA ASN A 175 0.37 6.45 0.43
C ASN A 175 1.30 5.85 -0.62
N VAL A 176 1.63 4.57 -0.49
CA VAL A 176 2.38 3.85 -1.52
C VAL A 176 1.54 2.70 -1.97
N SER A 177 1.50 2.41 -3.24
CA SER A 177 0.89 1.19 -3.74
C SER A 177 1.88 0.43 -4.59
N ALA A 178 1.82 -0.89 -4.50
CA ALA A 178 2.63 -1.79 -5.30
C ALA A 178 1.69 -2.71 -6.06
N CYS A 179 2.04 -2.97 -7.32
CA CYS A 179 1.20 -3.74 -8.19
C CYS A 179 0.96 -5.14 -7.58
N GLN A 180 1.93 -5.93 -7.12
CA GLN A 180 1.73 -7.40 -7.21
C GLN A 180 2.27 -8.28 -6.07
N SER A 181 1.69 -9.49 -5.94
CA SER A 181 1.73 -10.36 -4.74
C SER A 181 2.05 -11.87 -5.01
N SER A 182 2.56 -12.50 -3.95
CA SER A 182 2.55 -13.93 -3.55
C SER A 182 3.75 -14.87 -3.84
N LYS A 183 4.08 -15.59 -2.76
CA LYS A 183 4.94 -16.77 -2.49
C LYS A 183 6.42 -16.64 -2.12
N ARG A 184 7.19 -15.59 -2.43
CA ARG A 184 8.53 -15.38 -1.81
C ARG A 184 9.20 -14.06 -2.16
N THR A 185 8.99 -13.55 -3.37
CA THR A 185 9.92 -12.59 -3.99
C THR A 185 9.71 -11.12 -3.60
N THR A 186 8.54 -10.74 -3.08
CA THR A 186 8.32 -9.36 -2.58
C THR A 186 9.02 -9.06 -1.25
N TRP A 187 9.57 -10.05 -0.53
CA TRP A 187 9.86 -9.86 0.90
C TRP A 187 11.25 -10.27 1.41
N ASP A 188 12.19 -10.69 0.55
CA ASP A 188 13.64 -10.57 0.86
C ASP A 188 14.07 -9.09 1.02
N VAL A 189 13.19 -8.21 0.57
CA VAL A 189 13.09 -6.78 0.79
C VAL A 189 13.22 -6.33 2.26
N GLN A 190 12.88 -7.17 3.24
CA GLN A 190 12.94 -6.80 4.67
C GLN A 190 13.98 -7.55 5.50
N ARG A 191 14.62 -8.61 4.98
CA ARG A 191 15.71 -9.27 5.74
C ARG A 191 16.97 -8.42 5.87
N THR A 192 17.20 -7.50 4.94
CA THR A 192 18.40 -6.64 4.92
C THR A 192 18.23 -5.32 5.67
N THR A 193 17.07 -5.03 6.27
CA THR A 193 16.88 -3.79 7.04
C THR A 193 16.26 -4.05 8.41
N HIS A 194 17.13 -4.25 9.40
CA HIS A 194 16.83 -3.83 10.77
C HIS A 194 16.54 -2.31 10.77
N SER A 195 15.29 -1.91 10.48
CA SER A 195 14.71 -0.61 10.87
C SER A 195 13.28 -0.43 10.32
N LEU A 196 12.33 -1.19 10.86
CA LEU A 196 11.08 -0.53 11.26
C LEU A 196 11.46 0.63 12.21
N PRO A 197 10.90 1.83 12.07
CA PRO A 197 11.29 2.94 12.94
C PRO A 197 11.10 2.55 14.40
N ALA A 198 12.20 2.50 15.14
CA ALA A 198 12.32 2.09 16.55
C ALA A 198 11.54 2.96 17.56
N ASN A 199 10.55 3.74 17.14
CA ASN A 199 9.78 4.66 17.98
C ASN A 199 8.32 4.23 18.17
N LEU A 200 8.04 2.93 18.08
CA LEU A 200 6.84 2.31 18.66
C LEU A 200 7.11 1.64 20.01
N ALA A 201 8.37 1.62 20.48
CA ALA A 201 8.68 1.35 21.88
C ALA A 201 8.38 2.61 22.69
N GLY A 202 7.27 2.58 23.44
CA GLY A 202 6.93 3.61 24.40
C GLY A 202 8.09 3.84 25.37
N ARG A 203 8.35 5.11 25.68
CA ARG A 203 9.09 5.50 26.87
C ARG A 203 8.26 5.04 28.07
N ASP A 204 8.74 4.06 28.82
CA ASP A 204 8.60 4.08 30.27
C ASP A 204 9.63 3.16 30.95
N ALA A 205 9.92 3.47 32.21
CA ALA A 205 10.88 2.84 33.12
C ALA A 205 12.32 3.39 33.09
N ARG A 206 12.46 4.68 33.44
CA ARG A 206 13.57 5.16 34.29
C ARG A 206 13.01 5.72 35.60
N ARG A 207 13.01 4.88 36.63
CA ARG A 207 12.96 5.12 38.10
C ARG A 207 12.45 3.80 38.70
N THR A 208 13.28 2.99 39.35
CA THR A 208 13.65 3.18 40.76
C THR A 208 15.07 2.71 41.06
N THR A 209 15.71 3.48 41.93
CA THR A 209 17.01 3.28 42.59
C THR A 209 16.89 2.41 43.85
N ARG A 210 18.01 1.78 44.26
CA ARG A 210 18.32 1.13 45.57
C ARG A 210 17.68 -0.26 45.77
N ASN A 211 18.36 -1.30 46.23
CA ASN A 211 19.53 -1.43 47.13
C ASN A 211 20.69 -2.21 46.52
#